data_AF-A0A0G0IKZ3-F1
#
_entry.id   AF-A0A0G0IKZ3-F1
#
_cell.length_a   1.000
_cell.length_b   1.000
_cell.length_c   1.000
_cell.angle_alpha   90.00
_cell.angle_beta   90.00
_cell.angle_gamma   90.00
#
_symmetry.space_group_name_H-M   'P 1'
#
loop_
_entity.id
_entity.type
_entity.pdbx_description
1 polymer ?
#
loop_
_entity_poly.entity_id
_entity_poly.type
_entity_poly.pdbx_seq_one_letter_code
_entity_poly.pdbx_strand_id
1 'polypeptide(L)'
;MNKLILSQDAVNELVMENRYEIDPKTKFISRCIDGRYTNDKDLPALAFPGADVGELALVFATSNSYGFDLDFPKSLKVFIDVVGGADNFRSHTDSHADPKIPAGGCGHFKQFNLDPKAYFLESSQIETIKKNLNIGKSITLQGEHLEGAVLLVKGSWGIYPQYQLETDNGKKLGEVFIYHQTLVDERHRELAKLLVKNKTVTFKNGEDEEWLYNAFSEMSENHLMETARRLAKGLPIYSVVFKDDGSFKVEQQGMV
;
A
#
# COMPACT_ATOMS: atom_id res chain seq x y z
N MET A 1 0.50 17.16 19.04
CA MET A 1 1.70 16.48 19.56
C MET A 1 2.84 16.69 18.58
N ASN A 2 4.07 16.91 19.05
CA ASN A 2 5.23 16.92 18.15
C ASN A 2 5.42 15.51 17.59
N LYS A 3 5.38 15.36 16.25
CA LYS A 3 5.69 14.09 15.59
C LYS A 3 7.12 13.67 15.94
N LEU A 4 7.28 12.43 16.36
CA LEU A 4 8.56 11.84 16.69
C LEU A 4 9.22 11.38 15.39
N ILE A 5 10.30 12.04 14.97
CA ILE A 5 11.07 11.65 13.78
C ILE A 5 12.04 10.54 14.15
N LEU A 6 12.02 9.43 13.41
CA LEU A 6 12.81 8.24 13.79
C LEU A 6 14.21 8.28 13.21
N SER A 7 15.19 8.07 14.09
CA SER A 7 16.56 7.79 13.68
C SER A 7 16.68 6.37 13.10
N GLN A 8 17.78 6.10 12.40
CA GLN A 8 18.07 4.76 11.91
C GLN A 8 18.16 3.73 13.04
N ASP A 9 18.68 4.11 14.21
CA ASP A 9 18.78 3.21 15.37
C ASP A 9 17.40 2.86 15.93
N ALA A 10 16.50 3.85 16.05
CA ALA A 10 15.12 3.61 16.46
C ALA A 10 14.36 2.72 15.46
N VAL A 11 14.64 2.88 14.16
CA VAL A 11 14.09 1.97 13.13
C VAL A 11 14.68 0.57 13.24
N ASN A 12 15.98 0.42 13.51
CA ASN A 12 16.57 -0.91 13.74
C ASN A 12 15.92 -1.62 14.92
N GLU A 13 15.71 -0.92 16.05
CA GLU A 13 15.03 -1.46 17.22
C GLU A 13 13.59 -1.87 16.90
N LEU A 14 12.83 -0.97 16.25
CA LEU A 14 11.47 -1.25 15.76
C LEU A 14 11.43 -2.53 14.91
N VAL A 15 12.28 -2.62 13.87
CA VAL A 15 12.30 -3.78 12.97
C VAL A 15 12.70 -5.05 13.73
N MET A 16 13.63 -4.94 14.68
CA MET A 16 14.07 -6.07 15.50
C MET A 16 12.94 -6.62 16.37
N GLU A 17 12.11 -5.75 16.96
CA GLU A 17 11.05 -6.18 17.88
C GLU A 17 9.75 -6.56 17.17
N ASN A 18 9.48 -5.97 16.01
CA ASN A 18 8.17 -6.04 15.35
C ASN A 18 8.15 -6.82 14.03
N ARG A 19 9.22 -7.51 13.65
CA ARG A 19 9.19 -8.38 12.47
C ARG A 19 8.34 -9.63 12.72
N TYR A 20 7.67 -10.12 11.69
CA TYR A 20 6.94 -11.38 11.73
C TYR A 20 7.01 -12.13 10.40
N GLU A 21 6.88 -13.45 10.46
CA GLU A 21 6.87 -14.30 9.27
C GLU A 21 5.60 -14.09 8.45
N ILE A 22 5.75 -13.97 7.14
CA ILE A 22 4.62 -13.82 6.22
C ILE A 22 3.94 -15.18 6.05
N ASP A 23 2.63 -15.25 6.27
CA ASP A 23 1.84 -16.45 5.92
C ASP A 23 1.64 -16.51 4.39
N PRO A 24 2.19 -17.54 3.70
CA PRO A 24 2.06 -17.66 2.25
C PRO A 24 0.60 -17.75 1.77
N LYS A 25 -0.34 -18.18 2.61
CA LYS A 25 -1.76 -18.30 2.26
C LYS A 25 -2.48 -16.96 2.21
N THR A 26 -1.99 -15.96 2.92
CA THR A 26 -2.62 -14.64 3.04
C THR A 26 -1.76 -13.53 2.47
N LYS A 27 -0.64 -13.85 1.80
CA LYS A 27 0.34 -12.89 1.28
C LYS A 27 -0.21 -11.83 0.31
N PHE A 28 -1.36 -12.08 -0.33
CA PHE A 28 -2.03 -11.12 -1.22
C PHE A 28 -3.22 -10.38 -0.58
N ILE A 29 -3.54 -10.68 0.69
CA ILE A 29 -4.44 -9.84 1.46
C ILE A 29 -3.68 -8.56 1.79
N SER A 30 -4.24 -7.41 1.43
CA SER A 30 -3.55 -6.14 1.56
C SER A 30 -4.00 -5.32 2.76
N ARG A 31 -3.18 -4.32 3.10
CA ARG A 31 -3.56 -3.18 3.94
C ARG A 31 -2.93 -1.91 3.38
N CYS A 32 -3.39 -0.76 3.87
CA CYS A 32 -2.76 0.50 3.50
C CYS A 32 -1.41 0.63 4.21
N ILE A 33 -0.56 1.52 3.70
CA ILE A 33 0.71 1.91 4.34
C ILE A 33 0.53 2.49 5.75
N ASP A 34 -0.68 2.88 6.14
CA ASP A 34 -1.04 3.60 7.37
C ASP A 34 -0.45 2.95 8.64
N GLY A 35 0.03 3.80 9.55
CA GLY A 35 0.67 3.37 10.79
C GLY A 35 -0.29 2.89 11.88
N ARG A 36 -1.58 3.24 11.78
CA ARG A 36 -2.58 3.04 12.84
C ARG A 36 -3.16 1.63 12.92
N TYR A 37 -2.72 0.71 12.07
CA TYR A 37 -3.15 -0.69 12.16
C TYR A 37 -2.63 -1.32 13.46
N THR A 38 -3.52 -1.94 14.22
CA THR A 38 -3.15 -2.70 15.41
C THR A 38 -2.18 -3.82 15.06
N ASN A 39 -1.19 -4.03 15.94
CA ASN A 39 -0.25 -5.15 15.85
C ASN A 39 -0.91 -6.49 16.21
N ASP A 40 -1.82 -6.96 15.35
CA ASP A 40 -2.49 -8.24 15.48
C ASP A 40 -1.74 -9.35 14.74
N LYS A 41 -1.73 -10.57 15.30
CA LYS A 41 -1.04 -11.75 14.71
C LYS A 41 -1.42 -12.06 13.26
N ASP A 42 -2.60 -11.63 12.83
CA ASP A 42 -3.17 -11.89 11.50
C ASP A 42 -3.10 -10.62 10.61
N LEU A 43 -2.32 -9.62 11.01
CA LEU A 43 -2.14 -8.38 10.24
C LEU A 43 -1.51 -8.71 8.88
N PRO A 44 -2.11 -8.30 7.75
CA PRO A 44 -1.52 -8.59 6.45
C PRO A 44 -0.19 -7.84 6.24
N ALA A 45 0.82 -8.57 5.74
CA ALA A 45 2.14 -8.02 5.48
C ALA A 45 2.21 -7.14 4.22
N LEU A 46 1.36 -7.42 3.22
CA LEU A 46 1.27 -6.63 2.00
C LEU A 46 0.69 -5.26 2.33
N ALA A 47 1.55 -4.25 2.42
CA ALA A 47 1.18 -2.88 2.69
C ALA A 47 1.60 -1.98 1.51
N PHE A 48 0.64 -1.23 0.96
CA PHE A 48 0.87 -0.25 -0.11
C PHE A 48 -0.25 0.81 -0.11
N PRO A 49 -0.09 1.96 -0.79
CA PRO A 49 -1.02 3.08 -0.65
C PRO A 49 -2.46 2.70 -1.00
N GLY A 50 -3.39 2.93 -0.08
CA GLY A 50 -4.82 2.69 -0.32
C GLY A 50 -5.28 1.23 -0.32
N ALA A 51 -4.39 0.25 -0.09
CA ALA A 51 -4.73 -1.16 -0.20
C ALA A 51 -5.41 -1.46 -1.55
N ASP A 52 -6.41 -2.34 -1.58
CA ASP A 52 -7.04 -2.74 -2.85
C ASP A 52 -7.76 -1.61 -3.57
N VAL A 53 -8.23 -0.58 -2.84
CA VAL A 53 -8.80 0.63 -3.45
C VAL A 53 -7.73 1.43 -4.20
N GLY A 54 -6.53 1.51 -3.63
CA GLY A 54 -5.37 2.10 -4.30
C GLY A 54 -4.93 1.29 -5.52
N GLU A 55 -5.04 -0.03 -5.48
CA GLU A 55 -4.70 -0.86 -6.65
C GLU A 55 -5.69 -0.69 -7.81
N LEU A 56 -6.99 -0.49 -7.52
CA LEU A 56 -7.95 -0.10 -8.56
C LEU A 56 -7.56 1.22 -9.23
N ALA A 57 -7.10 2.20 -8.46
CA ALA A 57 -6.57 3.45 -8.99
C ALA A 57 -5.29 3.20 -9.82
N LEU A 58 -4.37 2.38 -9.32
CA LEU A 58 -3.13 2.04 -10.01
C LEU A 58 -3.37 1.43 -11.39
N VAL A 59 -4.32 0.50 -11.52
CA VAL A 59 -4.62 -0.14 -12.81
C VAL A 59 -5.14 0.88 -13.84
N PHE A 60 -6.02 1.80 -13.43
CA PHE A 60 -6.46 2.90 -14.30
C PHE A 60 -5.31 3.85 -14.66
N ALA A 61 -4.53 4.26 -13.66
CA ALA A 61 -3.39 5.16 -13.84
C ALA A 61 -2.35 4.60 -14.81
N THR A 62 -2.11 3.29 -14.74
CA THR A 62 -1.20 2.58 -15.64
C THR A 62 -1.75 2.54 -17.07
N SER A 63 -3.04 2.24 -17.24
CA SER A 63 -3.72 2.28 -18.55
C SER A 63 -3.63 3.67 -19.19
N ASN A 64 -3.88 4.73 -18.41
CA ASN A 64 -3.80 6.11 -18.89
C ASN A 64 -2.37 6.52 -19.28
N SER A 65 -1.38 6.13 -18.48
CA SER A 65 0.02 6.60 -18.65
C SER A 65 0.76 5.84 -19.74
N TYR A 66 0.52 4.53 -19.86
CA TYR A 66 1.22 3.66 -20.82
C TYR A 66 0.39 3.35 -22.07
N GLY A 67 -0.88 3.76 -22.10
CA GLY A 67 -1.68 3.83 -23.31
C GLY A 67 -2.27 2.50 -23.79
N PHE A 68 -2.51 1.52 -22.91
CA PHE A 68 -3.28 0.31 -23.24
C PHE A 68 -4.76 0.45 -22.85
N ASP A 69 -5.64 -0.27 -23.53
CA ASP A 69 -7.06 -0.23 -23.22
C ASP A 69 -7.40 -1.24 -22.11
N LEU A 70 -8.27 -0.85 -21.19
CA LEU A 70 -8.66 -1.64 -20.02
C LEU A 70 -10.16 -1.95 -20.02
N ASP A 71 -10.51 -3.24 -20.07
CA ASP A 71 -11.86 -3.72 -19.73
C ASP A 71 -11.95 -3.79 -18.19
N PHE A 72 -12.33 -2.67 -17.57
CA PHE A 72 -12.34 -2.56 -16.10
C PHE A 72 -13.26 -3.59 -15.42
N PRO A 73 -14.51 -3.82 -15.85
CA PRO A 73 -15.36 -4.86 -15.24
C PRO A 73 -14.73 -6.25 -15.24
N LYS A 74 -14.07 -6.67 -16.34
CA LYS A 74 -13.35 -7.96 -16.36
C LYS A 74 -12.08 -7.92 -15.52
N SER A 75 -11.35 -6.81 -15.54
CA SER A 75 -10.12 -6.63 -14.77
C SER A 75 -10.39 -6.66 -13.26
N LEU A 76 -11.50 -6.08 -12.82
CA LEU A 76 -11.95 -6.14 -11.43
C LEU A 76 -12.23 -7.59 -11.00
N LYS A 77 -12.86 -8.40 -11.86
CA LYS A 77 -13.06 -9.82 -11.57
C LYS A 77 -11.73 -10.56 -11.42
N VAL A 78 -10.80 -10.34 -12.35
CA VAL A 78 -9.45 -10.91 -12.28
C VAL A 78 -8.76 -10.51 -10.98
N PHE A 79 -8.85 -9.24 -10.60
CA PHE A 79 -8.26 -8.72 -9.37
C PHE A 79 -8.87 -9.35 -8.11
N ILE A 80 -10.19 -9.53 -8.08
CA ILE A 80 -10.88 -10.24 -6.99
C ILE A 80 -10.38 -11.70 -6.90
N ASP A 81 -10.13 -12.36 -8.03
CA ASP A 81 -9.59 -13.71 -8.05
C ASP A 81 -8.14 -13.74 -7.50
N VAL A 82 -7.30 -12.74 -7.83
CA VAL A 82 -5.92 -12.60 -7.32
C VAL A 82 -5.88 -12.52 -5.80
N VAL A 83 -6.80 -11.78 -5.17
CA VAL A 83 -6.87 -11.68 -3.70
C VAL A 83 -7.49 -12.90 -3.02
N GLY A 84 -7.96 -13.88 -3.80
CA GLY A 84 -8.64 -15.06 -3.27
C GLY A 84 -10.11 -14.81 -2.91
N GLY A 85 -10.76 -13.86 -3.58
CA GLY A 85 -12.19 -13.60 -3.49
C GLY A 85 -12.56 -12.26 -2.83
N ALA A 86 -13.83 -11.86 -2.99
CA ALA A 86 -14.33 -10.56 -2.54
C ALA A 86 -14.18 -10.34 -1.02
N ASP A 87 -14.29 -11.41 -0.22
CA ASP A 87 -14.09 -11.37 1.23
C ASP A 87 -12.65 -11.02 1.65
N ASN A 88 -11.70 -11.13 0.74
CA ASN A 88 -10.29 -10.75 0.91
C ASN A 88 -9.96 -9.38 0.33
N PHE A 89 -10.89 -8.73 -0.39
CA PHE A 89 -10.74 -7.35 -0.78
C PHE A 89 -10.72 -6.47 0.49
N ARG A 90 -9.77 -5.53 0.57
CA ARG A 90 -9.46 -4.73 1.75
C ARG A 90 -9.46 -3.24 1.44
N SER A 91 -10.11 -2.51 2.33
CA SER A 91 -10.02 -1.06 2.42
C SER A 91 -9.95 -0.67 3.90
N HIS A 92 -9.69 0.60 4.17
CA HIS A 92 -9.91 1.14 5.51
C HIS A 92 -10.57 2.50 5.44
N THR A 93 -11.25 2.87 6.50
CA THR A 93 -11.58 4.25 6.85
C THR A 93 -11.01 4.55 8.23
N ASP A 94 -11.31 5.71 8.82
CA ASP A 94 -10.95 6.02 10.19
C ASP A 94 -12.14 6.58 10.98
N SER A 95 -11.94 6.74 12.29
CA SER A 95 -12.94 7.26 13.23
C SER A 95 -13.33 8.72 13.00
N HIS A 96 -12.60 9.46 12.17
CA HIS A 96 -12.83 10.89 11.90
C HIS A 96 -13.58 11.11 10.59
N ALA A 97 -13.59 10.12 9.70
CA ALA A 97 -14.30 10.17 8.43
C ALA A 97 -15.82 9.99 8.57
N ASP A 98 -16.56 10.44 7.55
CA ASP A 98 -17.99 10.13 7.44
C ASP A 98 -18.15 8.60 7.30
N PRO A 99 -18.85 7.92 8.24
CA PRO A 99 -19.03 6.47 8.20
C PRO A 99 -19.79 5.99 6.95
N LYS A 100 -20.46 6.90 6.22
CA LYS A 100 -21.15 6.60 4.96
C LYS A 100 -20.23 6.59 3.73
N ILE A 101 -18.98 7.03 3.88
CA ILE A 101 -17.99 7.05 2.80
C ILE A 101 -16.97 5.95 3.09
N PRO A 102 -17.14 4.75 2.50
CA PRO A 102 -16.08 3.75 2.48
C PRO A 102 -14.77 4.38 2.00
N ALA A 103 -13.64 3.97 2.58
CA ALA A 103 -12.34 4.58 2.30
C ALA A 103 -12.19 6.07 2.65
N GLY A 104 -13.18 6.72 3.26
CA GLY A 104 -13.17 8.16 3.53
C GLY A 104 -12.03 8.64 4.44
N GLY A 105 -11.59 7.80 5.38
CA GLY A 105 -10.43 8.06 6.25
C GLY A 105 -9.08 7.68 5.64
N CYS A 106 -9.07 7.08 4.46
CA CYS A 106 -7.81 6.72 3.80
C CYS A 106 -7.16 7.95 3.17
N GLY A 107 -5.98 8.32 3.66
CA GLY A 107 -5.22 9.46 3.14
C GLY A 107 -4.95 9.36 1.63
N HIS A 108 -4.55 8.18 1.13
CA HIS A 108 -4.31 7.96 -0.30
C HIS A 108 -5.57 8.18 -1.15
N PHE A 109 -6.69 7.53 -0.76
CA PHE A 109 -7.99 7.71 -1.43
C PHE A 109 -8.45 9.16 -1.45
N LYS A 110 -8.30 9.85 -0.31
CA LYS A 110 -8.60 11.27 -0.19
C LYS A 110 -7.76 12.10 -1.16
N GLN A 111 -6.46 11.85 -1.26
CA GLN A 111 -5.58 12.63 -2.14
C GLN A 111 -5.92 12.46 -3.62
N PHE A 112 -6.12 11.23 -4.10
CA PHE A 112 -6.46 11.06 -5.52
C PHE A 112 -7.90 11.53 -5.85
N ASN A 113 -8.79 11.62 -4.86
CA ASN A 113 -10.12 12.22 -5.05
C ASN A 113 -10.04 13.76 -5.12
N LEU A 114 -9.10 14.38 -4.40
CA LEU A 114 -8.86 15.82 -4.42
C LEU A 114 -8.08 16.28 -5.65
N ASP A 115 -7.06 15.51 -6.05
CA ASP A 115 -6.19 15.82 -7.19
C ASP A 115 -5.95 14.58 -8.06
N PRO A 116 -6.95 14.20 -8.89
CA PRO A 116 -6.88 12.99 -9.72
C PRO A 116 -5.68 12.98 -10.65
N LYS A 117 -5.32 14.15 -11.20
CA LYS A 117 -4.28 14.29 -12.21
C LYS A 117 -2.90 13.95 -11.66
N ALA A 118 -2.63 14.28 -10.40
CA ALA A 118 -1.37 13.91 -9.74
C ALA A 118 -1.17 12.38 -9.63
N TYR A 119 -2.27 11.62 -9.69
CA TYR A 119 -2.27 10.15 -9.66
C TYR A 119 -2.56 9.53 -11.04
N PHE A 120 -2.49 10.33 -12.11
CA PHE A 120 -2.78 9.91 -13.48
C PHE A 120 -4.20 9.36 -13.68
N LEU A 121 -5.19 9.89 -12.96
CA LEU A 121 -6.58 9.47 -13.03
C LEU A 121 -7.48 10.53 -13.67
N GLU A 122 -8.56 10.04 -14.27
CA GLU A 122 -9.71 10.85 -14.68
C GLU A 122 -10.80 10.85 -13.60
N SER A 123 -11.61 11.92 -13.53
CA SER A 123 -12.73 11.99 -12.59
C SER A 123 -13.76 10.86 -12.78
N SER A 124 -13.97 10.43 -14.04
CA SER A 124 -14.86 9.31 -14.40
C SER A 124 -14.40 7.97 -13.78
N GLN A 125 -13.09 7.75 -13.70
CA GLN A 125 -12.47 6.56 -13.13
C GLN A 125 -12.59 6.57 -11.60
N ILE A 126 -12.49 7.74 -10.97
CA ILE A 126 -12.74 7.88 -9.52
C ILE A 126 -14.17 7.52 -9.15
N GLU A 127 -15.15 7.97 -9.94
CA GLU A 127 -16.56 7.58 -9.72
C GLU A 127 -16.76 6.08 -9.93
N THR A 128 -16.00 5.47 -10.85
CA THR A 128 -15.99 4.02 -11.04
C THR A 128 -15.41 3.30 -9.81
N ILE A 129 -14.31 3.79 -9.24
CA ILE A 129 -13.72 3.23 -8.01
C ILE A 129 -14.70 3.36 -6.84
N LYS A 130 -15.32 4.53 -6.66
CA LYS A 130 -16.31 4.79 -5.59
C LYS A 130 -17.47 3.81 -5.60
N LYS A 131 -17.98 3.44 -6.78
CA LYS A 131 -19.06 2.45 -6.94
C LYS A 131 -18.66 1.04 -6.47
N ASN A 132 -17.36 0.76 -6.39
CA ASN A 132 -16.80 -0.56 -6.09
C ASN A 132 -16.18 -0.66 -4.68
N LEU A 133 -16.35 0.36 -3.83
CA LEU A 133 -15.74 0.35 -2.49
C LEU A 133 -16.34 -0.68 -1.52
N ASN A 134 -17.55 -1.19 -1.81
CA ASN A 134 -18.29 -2.12 -0.94
C ASN A 134 -18.05 -3.60 -1.27
N ILE A 135 -17.05 -3.93 -2.09
CA ILE A 135 -16.79 -5.31 -2.52
C ILE A 135 -16.33 -6.20 -1.36
N GLY A 136 -15.51 -5.65 -0.45
CA GLY A 136 -14.88 -6.42 0.61
C GLY A 136 -14.96 -5.78 1.98
N LYS A 137 -13.97 -6.09 2.83
CA LYS A 137 -13.93 -5.64 4.22
C LYS A 137 -13.25 -4.28 4.32
N SER A 138 -13.95 -3.34 4.96
CA SER A 138 -13.39 -2.05 5.39
C SER A 138 -13.09 -2.11 6.89
N ILE A 139 -11.86 -1.79 7.27
CA ILE A 139 -11.47 -1.66 8.69
C ILE A 139 -11.58 -0.18 9.10
N THR A 140 -11.98 0.11 10.33
CA THR A 140 -12.00 1.48 10.87
C THR A 140 -10.80 1.69 11.79
N LEU A 141 -9.80 2.41 11.31
CA LEU A 141 -8.62 2.80 12.08
C LEU A 141 -8.99 3.84 13.15
N GLN A 142 -8.31 3.80 14.29
CA GLN A 142 -8.58 4.66 15.43
C GLN A 142 -7.37 5.56 15.72
N GLY A 143 -7.65 6.73 16.28
CA GLY A 143 -6.61 7.64 16.76
C GLY A 143 -5.97 8.51 15.67
N GLU A 144 -5.01 9.29 16.12
CA GLU A 144 -4.26 10.26 15.31
C GLU A 144 -3.07 9.59 14.63
N HIS A 145 -2.64 10.16 13.51
CA HIS A 145 -1.42 9.76 12.81
C HIS A 145 -0.16 10.13 13.59
N LEU A 146 0.63 9.12 13.97
CA LEU A 146 1.88 9.27 14.73
C LEU A 146 3.10 8.76 13.95
N GLU A 147 3.00 8.67 12.61
CA GLU A 147 4.09 8.13 11.80
C GLU A 147 5.35 9.01 11.89
N GLY A 148 6.47 8.35 12.17
CA GLY A 148 7.78 8.99 12.33
C GLY A 148 8.79 8.67 11.22
N ALA A 149 8.48 7.71 10.34
CA ALA A 149 9.29 7.32 9.19
C ALA A 149 8.44 6.60 8.13
N VAL A 150 9.00 6.48 6.92
CA VAL A 150 8.51 5.61 5.85
C VAL A 150 9.49 4.45 5.67
N LEU A 151 9.00 3.21 5.71
CA LEU A 151 9.79 2.00 5.54
C LEU A 151 9.49 1.35 4.19
N LEU A 152 10.53 1.15 3.37
CA LEU A 152 10.49 0.38 2.13
C LEU A 152 11.03 -1.03 2.40
N VAL A 153 10.13 -1.99 2.55
CA VAL A 153 10.43 -3.35 3.00
C VAL A 153 10.62 -4.30 1.83
N LYS A 154 11.70 -5.08 1.87
CA LYS A 154 12.02 -6.15 0.91
C LYS A 154 12.34 -7.45 1.65
N GLY A 155 11.97 -8.58 1.07
CA GLY A 155 12.23 -9.93 1.60
C GLY A 155 10.97 -10.66 2.06
N SER A 156 11.15 -11.68 2.89
CA SER A 156 10.14 -12.67 3.27
C SER A 156 9.51 -12.44 4.67
N TRP A 157 9.65 -11.23 5.21
CA TRP A 157 9.19 -10.85 6.54
C TRP A 157 8.35 -9.57 6.52
N GLY A 158 7.26 -9.56 7.29
CA GLY A 158 6.44 -8.38 7.57
C GLY A 158 6.96 -7.58 8.76
N ILE A 159 6.44 -6.37 8.93
CA ILE A 159 6.72 -5.50 10.08
C ILE A 159 5.40 -4.97 10.63
N TYR A 160 5.22 -5.05 11.95
CA TYR A 160 4.11 -4.39 12.61
C TYR A 160 4.33 -2.88 12.68
N PRO A 161 3.33 -2.04 12.34
CA PRO A 161 3.56 -0.60 12.15
C PRO A 161 3.65 0.20 13.45
N GLN A 162 3.13 -0.31 14.57
CA GLN A 162 3.13 0.39 15.85
C GLN A 162 4.25 -0.10 16.76
N TYR A 163 4.86 0.78 17.54
CA TYR A 163 5.93 0.41 18.48
C TYR A 163 6.00 1.40 19.64
N GLN A 164 6.62 0.98 20.75
CA GLN A 164 6.82 1.85 21.91
C GLN A 164 8.29 2.28 21.97
N LEU A 165 8.57 3.56 21.75
CA LEU A 165 9.91 4.11 21.94
C LEU A 165 10.10 4.55 23.39
N GLU A 166 11.20 4.12 24.02
CA GLU A 166 11.63 4.67 25.30
C GLU A 166 12.29 6.04 25.08
N THR A 167 11.78 7.06 25.77
CA THR A 167 12.31 8.44 25.71
C THR A 167 12.60 8.94 27.12
N ASP A 168 13.32 10.06 27.24
CA ASP A 168 13.56 10.72 28.54
C ASP A 168 12.27 11.06 29.30
N ASN A 169 11.13 11.12 28.61
CA ASN A 169 9.80 11.38 29.17
C ASN A 169 8.94 10.12 29.32
N GLY A 170 9.57 8.94 29.33
CA GLY A 170 8.90 7.64 29.36
C GLY A 170 8.59 7.07 27.98
N LYS A 171 7.81 5.98 27.95
CA LYS A 171 7.44 5.28 26.72
C LYS A 171 6.42 6.08 25.90
N LYS A 172 6.70 6.27 24.62
CA LYS A 172 5.80 6.90 23.66
C LYS A 172 5.43 5.92 22.55
N LEU A 173 4.15 5.92 22.18
CA LEU A 173 3.70 5.23 20.98
C LEU A 173 4.26 5.96 19.75
N GLY A 174 4.90 5.21 18.87
CA GLY A 174 5.28 5.64 17.54
C GLY A 174 4.67 4.73 16.49
N GLU A 175 4.56 5.26 15.27
CA GLU A 175 4.06 4.53 14.12
C GLU A 175 5.02 4.72 12.94
N VAL A 176 4.89 3.87 11.92
CA VAL A 176 5.61 4.01 10.65
C VAL A 176 4.70 3.73 9.47
N PHE A 177 4.91 4.45 8.36
CA PHE A 177 4.35 4.06 7.08
C PHE A 177 5.14 2.86 6.53
N ILE A 178 4.46 1.82 6.06
CA ILE A 178 5.11 0.61 5.52
C ILE A 178 4.69 0.40 4.07
N TYR A 179 5.66 0.31 3.17
CA TYR A 179 5.49 -0.17 1.79
C TYR A 179 6.27 -1.48 1.60
N HIS A 180 5.59 -2.58 1.34
CA HIS A 180 6.22 -3.90 1.23
C HIS A 180 6.48 -4.29 -0.23
N GLN A 181 7.58 -3.79 -0.79
CA GLN A 181 7.93 -3.91 -2.20
C GLN A 181 7.92 -5.34 -2.74
N THR A 182 8.50 -6.31 -2.01
CA THR A 182 8.54 -7.72 -2.50
C THR A 182 7.14 -8.30 -2.72
N LEU A 183 6.22 -8.13 -1.78
CA LEU A 183 4.85 -8.63 -1.92
C LEU A 183 4.04 -7.84 -2.96
N VAL A 184 4.29 -6.54 -3.08
CA VAL A 184 3.69 -5.71 -4.14
C VAL A 184 4.12 -6.22 -5.51
N ASP A 185 5.41 -6.45 -5.71
CA ASP A 185 5.95 -6.98 -6.97
C ASP A 185 5.39 -8.38 -7.28
N GLU A 186 5.33 -9.28 -6.29
CA GLU A 186 4.73 -10.60 -6.46
C GLU A 186 3.25 -10.52 -6.89
N ARG A 187 2.48 -9.62 -6.27
CA ARG A 187 1.08 -9.43 -6.59
C ARG A 187 0.90 -8.84 -7.98
N HIS A 188 1.69 -7.83 -8.34
CA HIS A 188 1.64 -7.21 -9.65
C HIS A 188 2.01 -8.20 -10.76
N ARG A 189 2.98 -9.10 -10.54
CA ARG A 189 3.30 -10.18 -11.50
C ARG A 189 2.10 -11.08 -11.73
N GLU A 190 1.46 -11.57 -10.67
CA GLU A 190 0.28 -12.45 -10.83
C GLU A 190 -0.91 -11.69 -11.44
N LEU A 191 -1.10 -10.42 -11.08
CA LEU A 191 -2.14 -9.58 -11.67
C LEU A 191 -1.89 -9.36 -13.16
N ALA A 192 -0.70 -8.93 -13.57
CA ALA A 192 -0.34 -8.69 -14.97
C ALA A 192 -0.57 -9.94 -15.83
N LYS A 193 -0.07 -11.09 -15.34
CA LYS A 193 -0.28 -12.40 -15.95
C LYS A 193 -1.75 -12.72 -16.18
N LEU A 194 -2.59 -12.56 -15.15
CA LEU A 194 -4.00 -12.90 -15.26
C LEU A 194 -4.78 -11.89 -16.10
N LEU A 195 -4.42 -10.59 -16.09
CA LEU A 195 -5.05 -9.58 -16.94
C LEU A 195 -4.79 -9.88 -18.43
N VAL A 196 -3.54 -10.20 -18.80
CA VAL A 196 -3.17 -10.57 -20.17
C VAL A 196 -3.82 -11.89 -20.57
N LYS A 197 -3.72 -12.93 -19.74
CA LYS A 197 -4.32 -14.25 -20.00
C LYS A 197 -5.84 -14.17 -20.22
N ASN A 198 -6.54 -13.36 -19.44
CA ASN A 198 -7.99 -13.18 -19.54
C ASN A 198 -8.41 -12.11 -20.55
N LYS A 199 -7.45 -11.53 -21.29
CA LYS A 199 -7.69 -10.51 -22.32
C LYS A 199 -8.50 -9.33 -21.79
N THR A 200 -8.19 -8.89 -20.58
CA THR A 200 -8.83 -7.72 -19.96
C THR A 200 -8.08 -6.44 -20.29
N VAL A 201 -6.87 -6.56 -20.81
CA VAL A 201 -6.07 -5.47 -21.37
C VAL A 201 -5.88 -5.68 -22.87
N THR A 202 -5.87 -4.59 -23.63
CA THR A 202 -5.53 -4.61 -25.07
C THR A 202 -4.35 -3.70 -25.33
N PHE A 203 -3.23 -4.31 -25.69
CA PHE A 203 -1.97 -3.65 -26.04
C PHE A 203 -2.00 -3.09 -27.46
N LYS A 204 -1.15 -2.08 -27.72
CA LYS A 204 -1.13 -1.36 -29.02
C LYS A 204 0.07 -1.73 -29.88
N ASN A 205 1.20 -2.10 -29.28
CA ASN A 205 2.48 -2.33 -29.94
C ASN A 205 3.21 -3.60 -29.44
N GLY A 206 2.53 -4.74 -29.42
CA GLY A 206 3.16 -6.04 -29.12
C GLY A 206 3.72 -6.17 -27.70
N GLU A 207 3.27 -5.30 -26.78
CA GLU A 207 3.59 -5.41 -25.35
C GLU A 207 3.06 -6.74 -24.77
N ASP A 208 3.64 -7.18 -23.65
CA ASP A 208 3.37 -8.47 -23.02
C ASP A 208 3.16 -8.36 -21.51
N GLU A 209 3.07 -9.53 -20.85
CA GLU A 209 2.92 -9.66 -19.40
C GLU A 209 4.04 -8.97 -18.62
N GLU A 210 5.29 -9.13 -19.04
CA GLU A 210 6.44 -8.58 -18.32
C GLU A 210 6.47 -7.04 -18.48
N TRP A 211 6.10 -6.54 -19.65
CA TRP A 211 5.93 -5.10 -19.85
C TRP A 211 4.86 -4.52 -18.92
N LEU A 212 3.68 -5.18 -18.81
CA LEU A 212 2.60 -4.71 -17.94
C LEU A 212 2.99 -4.75 -16.47
N TYR A 213 3.70 -5.80 -16.04
CA TYR A 213 4.25 -5.87 -14.69
C TYR A 213 5.18 -4.68 -14.40
N ASN A 214 6.13 -4.38 -15.30
CA ASN A 214 7.06 -3.26 -15.12
C ASN A 214 6.31 -1.91 -15.05
N ALA A 215 5.27 -1.74 -15.87
CA ALA A 215 4.41 -0.55 -15.82
C ALA A 215 3.66 -0.43 -14.48
N PHE A 216 3.18 -1.53 -13.91
CA PHE A 216 2.57 -1.54 -12.58
C PHE A 216 3.58 -1.19 -11.48
N SER A 217 4.79 -1.76 -11.51
CA SER A 217 5.81 -1.45 -10.51
C SER A 217 6.20 0.05 -10.54
N GLU A 218 6.43 0.63 -11.72
CA GLU A 218 6.72 2.06 -11.84
C GLU A 218 5.55 2.94 -11.38
N MET A 219 4.32 2.60 -11.77
CA MET A 219 3.14 3.36 -11.34
C MET A 219 2.89 3.27 -9.82
N SER A 220 3.21 2.14 -9.21
CA SER A 220 3.12 1.97 -7.75
C SER A 220 4.09 2.85 -6.99
N GLU A 221 5.34 2.94 -7.47
CA GLU A 221 6.33 3.85 -6.89
C GLU A 221 5.89 5.32 -7.05
N ASN A 222 5.31 5.69 -8.20
CA ASN A 222 4.75 7.02 -8.40
C ASN A 222 3.62 7.33 -7.40
N HIS A 223 2.67 6.40 -7.22
CA HIS A 223 1.57 6.56 -6.25
C HIS A 223 2.07 6.62 -4.81
N LEU A 224 3.06 5.80 -4.46
CA LEU A 224 3.72 5.82 -3.15
C LEU A 224 4.36 7.18 -2.88
N MET A 225 5.19 7.66 -3.79
CA MET A 225 5.90 8.93 -3.60
C MET A 225 4.96 10.12 -3.58
N GLU A 226 3.93 10.14 -4.42
CA GLU A 226 2.92 11.21 -4.41
C GLU A 226 2.12 11.21 -3.10
N THR A 227 1.78 10.04 -2.59
CA THR A 227 1.11 9.88 -1.29
C THR A 227 2.02 10.35 -0.15
N ALA A 228 3.27 9.90 -0.14
CA ALA A 228 4.25 10.26 0.87
C ALA A 228 4.45 11.79 0.90
N ARG A 229 4.69 12.43 -0.25
CA ARG A 229 4.86 13.90 -0.33
C ARG A 229 3.72 14.69 0.31
N ARG A 230 2.50 14.17 0.21
CA ARG A 230 1.29 14.84 0.73
C ARG A 230 1.02 14.54 2.20
N LEU A 231 1.35 13.35 2.69
CA LEU A 231 0.98 12.88 4.04
C LEU A 231 2.16 12.83 5.03
N ALA A 232 3.38 12.67 4.52
CA ALA A 232 4.58 12.31 5.27
C ALA A 232 5.74 13.29 5.05
N LYS A 233 5.47 14.52 4.60
CA LYS A 233 6.51 15.53 4.33
C LYS A 233 7.47 15.69 5.51
N GLY A 234 8.77 15.61 5.24
CA GLY A 234 9.81 15.73 6.25
C GLY A 234 10.02 14.50 7.12
N LEU A 235 9.39 13.36 6.80
CA LEU A 235 9.73 12.08 7.39
C LEU A 235 10.92 11.43 6.65
N PRO A 236 11.83 10.74 7.35
CA PRO A 236 12.89 9.96 6.74
C PRO A 236 12.33 8.71 6.05
N ILE A 237 12.98 8.32 4.96
CA ILE A 237 12.71 7.08 4.23
C ILE A 237 13.85 6.11 4.51
N TYR A 238 13.51 4.91 4.96
CA TYR A 238 14.47 3.83 5.19
C TYR A 238 14.12 2.62 4.32
N SER A 239 15.13 1.98 3.74
CA SER A 239 15.00 0.64 3.17
C SER A 239 15.30 -0.39 4.23
N VAL A 240 14.44 -1.41 4.34
CA VAL A 240 14.62 -2.56 5.22
C VAL A 240 14.66 -3.81 4.35
N VAL A 241 15.81 -4.48 4.31
CA VAL A 241 16.01 -5.68 3.48
C VAL A 241 16.19 -6.88 4.37
N PHE A 242 15.22 -7.79 4.37
CA PHE A 242 15.25 -9.06 5.09
C PHE A 242 15.91 -10.17 4.27
N LYS A 243 16.57 -11.08 4.97
CA LYS A 243 16.91 -12.42 4.50
C LYS A 243 15.88 -13.43 5.02
N ASP A 244 15.95 -14.65 4.51
CA ASP A 244 15.02 -15.72 4.87
C ASP A 244 15.08 -16.09 6.36
N ASP A 245 16.25 -15.96 7.00
CA ASP A 245 16.44 -16.22 8.44
C ASP A 245 15.91 -15.09 9.36
N GLY A 246 15.32 -14.04 8.78
CA GLY A 246 14.80 -12.88 9.51
C GLY A 246 15.87 -11.88 9.91
N SER A 247 17.15 -12.11 9.60
CA SER A 247 18.17 -11.07 9.69
C SER A 247 17.90 -9.98 8.64
N PHE A 248 18.27 -8.75 8.96
CA PHE A 248 17.95 -7.60 8.10
C PHE A 248 19.03 -6.53 8.09
N LYS A 249 18.92 -5.63 7.11
CA LYS A 249 19.70 -4.39 7.01
C LYS A 249 18.76 -3.21 6.87
N VAL A 250 19.01 -2.15 7.63
CA VAL A 250 18.33 -0.85 7.51
C VAL A 250 19.28 0.16 6.90
N GLU A 251 18.84 0.87 5.85
CA GLU A 251 19.59 1.94 5.21
C GLU A 251 18.72 3.16 4.94
N GLN A 252 19.17 4.35 5.34
CA GLN A 252 18.46 5.59 4.99
C GLN A 252 18.57 5.87 3.49
N GLN A 253 17.42 6.08 2.84
CA GLN A 253 17.32 6.37 1.41
C GLN A 253 17.11 7.85 1.11
N GLY A 254 16.63 8.62 2.10
CA GLY A 254 16.40 10.04 1.96
C GLY A 254 15.34 10.57 2.92
N MET A 255 14.66 11.62 2.48
CA MET A 255 13.54 12.28 3.16
C MET A 255 12.41 12.46 2.15
N VAL A 256 11.17 12.43 2.63
CA VAL A 256 9.97 12.76 1.85
C VAL A 256 9.89 14.25 1.54
#